data_AF-A0A7K4IPW0-F1
#
_entry.id   AF-A0A7K4IPW0-F1
#
_cell.length_a   1.000
_cell.length_b   1.000
_cell.length_c   1.000
_cell.angle_alpha   90.00
_cell.angle_beta   90.00
_cell.angle_gamma   90.00
#
_symmetry.space_group_name_H-M   'P 1'
#
loop_
_entity.id
_entity.type
_entity.pdbx_description
1 polymer ?
#
loop_
_entity_poly.entity_id
_entity_poly.type
_entity_poly.pdbx_seq_one_letter_code
_entity_poly.pdbx_strand_id
1 'polypeptide(L)'
;MNRPKVVIYGGVSVDGRLTIAPGVLLMFGDKRWDSIAGSDEEIDNWLREKHKPQAYLEGSGSLVTYAEKSKPLPSFKGDPKMLYRDFLPDSVVKRPNHRGWFCTIDSKGLIRWVYKEFPSEE
;
A
#
# COMPACT_ATOMS: atom_id res chain seq x y z
N MET A 1 -8.99 9.88 23.77
CA MET A 1 -8.95 9.75 22.31
C MET A 1 -7.76 8.86 21.96
N ASN A 2 -7.95 7.55 21.78
CA ASN A 2 -6.84 6.58 21.61
C ASN A 2 -6.90 5.79 20.28
N ARG A 3 -7.64 6.28 19.28
CA ARG A 3 -7.77 5.60 17.99
C ARG A 3 -7.26 6.50 16.86
N PRO A 4 -6.53 5.95 15.88
CA PRO A 4 -6.10 6.72 14.72
C PRO A 4 -7.33 7.23 13.96
N LYS A 5 -7.23 8.43 13.42
CA LYS A 5 -8.22 8.95 12.47
C LYS A 5 -7.99 8.25 11.13
N VAL A 6 -9.04 7.62 10.62
CA VAL A 6 -9.02 6.98 9.30
C VAL A 6 -9.83 7.83 8.33
N VAL A 7 -9.25 8.11 7.17
CA VAL A 7 -9.90 8.78 6.05
C VAL A 7 -9.88 7.79 4.90
N ILE A 8 -11.06 7.53 4.31
CA ILE A 8 -11.21 6.64 3.16
C ILE A 8 -11.53 7.51 1.95
N TYR A 9 -10.82 7.25 0.87
CA TYR A 9 -10.98 7.92 -0.40
C TYR A 9 -10.93 6.87 -1.51
N GLY A 10 -11.76 7.03 -2.53
CA GLY A 10 -11.81 6.13 -3.68
C GLY A 10 -12.75 6.66 -4.76
N GLY A 11 -12.35 6.49 -6.01
CA GLY A 11 -13.19 6.78 -7.17
C GLY A 11 -14.11 5.61 -7.50
N VAL A 12 -15.32 5.90 -7.94
CA VAL A 12 -16.27 4.89 -8.42
C VAL A 12 -16.80 5.29 -9.79
N SER A 13 -17.12 4.30 -10.62
CA SER A 13 -17.87 4.55 -11.85
C SER A 13 -19.27 5.08 -11.55
N VAL A 14 -19.93 5.64 -12.56
CA VAL A 14 -21.32 6.14 -12.45
C VAL A 14 -22.30 5.04 -12.01
N ASP A 15 -22.04 3.78 -12.36
CA ASP A 15 -22.82 2.62 -11.92
C ASP A 15 -22.33 2.00 -10.60
N GLY A 16 -21.43 2.67 -9.87
CA GLY A 16 -21.04 2.32 -8.50
C GLY A 16 -19.97 1.25 -8.38
N ARG A 17 -19.15 1.02 -9.42
CA ARG A 17 -18.04 0.05 -9.38
C ARG A 17 -16.75 0.73 -8.94
N LEU A 18 -16.12 0.15 -7.91
CA LEU A 18 -14.79 0.56 -7.43
C LEU A 18 -13.65 -0.09 -8.24
N THR A 19 -13.91 -1.25 -8.85
CA THR A 19 -12.90 -2.00 -9.61
C THR A 19 -13.25 -2.04 -11.09
N ILE A 20 -12.21 -2.07 -11.95
CA ILE A 20 -12.38 -2.08 -13.40
C ILE A 20 -12.98 -3.41 -13.88
N ALA A 21 -12.39 -4.53 -13.42
CA ALA A 21 -12.81 -5.87 -13.78
C ALA A 21 -12.26 -6.90 -12.79
N PRO A 22 -12.83 -8.12 -12.76
CA PRO A 22 -12.26 -9.23 -12.00
C PRO A 22 -10.81 -9.51 -12.41
N GLY A 23 -9.92 -9.65 -11.43
CA GLY A 23 -8.51 -9.99 -11.66
C GLY A 23 -7.61 -8.83 -12.12
N VAL A 24 -8.16 -7.62 -12.27
CA VAL A 24 -7.36 -6.42 -12.56
C VAL A 24 -6.97 -5.76 -11.25
N LEU A 25 -5.66 -5.60 -11.04
CA LEU A 25 -5.09 -5.02 -9.82
C LEU A 25 -5.07 -3.49 -9.91
N LEU A 26 -5.31 -2.81 -8.80
CA LEU A 26 -5.33 -1.35 -8.72
C LEU A 26 -3.97 -0.73 -9.10
N MET A 27 -2.86 -1.32 -8.64
CA MET A 27 -1.52 -0.75 -8.82
C MET A 27 -0.91 -1.00 -10.20
N PHE A 28 -1.43 -1.97 -10.94
CA PHE A 28 -0.91 -2.36 -12.27
C PHE A 28 -1.90 -2.06 -13.39
N GLY A 29 -3.19 -2.08 -13.10
CA GLY A 29 -4.25 -1.79 -14.03
C GLY A 29 -4.30 -2.69 -15.27
N ASP A 30 -4.98 -2.19 -16.28
CA ASP A 30 -4.87 -2.59 -17.69
C ASP A 30 -5.05 -1.33 -18.55
N LYS A 31 -5.14 -1.45 -19.88
CA LYS A 31 -5.29 -0.29 -20.78
C LYS A 31 -6.45 0.66 -20.44
N ARG A 32 -7.49 0.18 -19.76
CA ARG A 32 -8.62 1.01 -19.32
C ARG A 32 -8.24 1.87 -18.12
N TRP A 33 -7.31 1.40 -17.29
CA TRP A 33 -6.78 2.13 -16.15
C TRP A 33 -6.07 3.40 -16.57
N ASP A 34 -5.34 3.38 -17.70
CA ASP A 34 -4.65 4.56 -18.25
C ASP A 34 -5.59 5.75 -18.51
N SER A 35 -6.90 5.48 -18.70
CA SER A 35 -7.91 6.52 -18.93
C SER A 35 -8.47 7.13 -17.63
N ILE A 36 -8.15 6.56 -16.47
CA ILE A 36 -8.75 6.92 -15.16
C ILE A 36 -7.66 7.24 -14.13
N ALA A 37 -6.50 6.59 -14.21
CA ALA A 37 -5.36 6.83 -13.33
C ALA A 37 -4.92 8.31 -13.42
N GLY A 38 -4.74 8.94 -12.26
CA GLY A 38 -4.34 10.35 -12.16
C GLY A 38 -5.48 11.36 -12.39
N SER A 39 -6.71 10.91 -12.68
CA SER A 39 -7.85 11.82 -12.84
C SER A 39 -8.28 12.54 -11.55
N ASP A 40 -7.70 12.14 -10.41
CA ASP A 40 -8.06 12.58 -9.08
C ASP A 40 -6.93 13.24 -8.29
N GLU A 41 -5.83 13.62 -8.95
CA GLU A 41 -4.67 14.26 -8.30
C GLU A 41 -5.04 15.48 -7.46
N GLU A 42 -5.99 16.32 -7.90
CA GLU A 42 -6.44 17.49 -7.13
C GLU A 42 -7.08 17.10 -5.79
N ILE A 43 -7.89 16.04 -5.79
CA ILE A 43 -8.56 15.54 -4.59
C ILE A 43 -7.54 14.89 -3.65
N ASP A 44 -6.63 14.06 -4.17
CA ASP A 44 -5.56 13.45 -3.38
C ASP A 44 -4.68 14.52 -2.71
N ASN A 45 -4.25 15.54 -3.46
CA ASN A 45 -3.48 16.66 -2.93
C ASN A 45 -4.22 17.41 -1.82
N TRP A 46 -5.50 17.73 -2.03
CA TRP A 46 -6.31 18.37 -1.00
C TRP A 46 -6.45 17.51 0.26
N LEU A 47 -6.67 16.20 0.12
CA LEU A 47 -6.75 15.26 1.25
C LEU A 47 -5.43 15.22 2.02
N ARG A 48 -4.29 15.22 1.31
CA ARG A 48 -2.94 15.27 1.89
C ARG A 48 -2.70 16.52 2.71
N GLU A 49 -3.00 17.68 2.15
CA GLU A 49 -2.81 18.96 2.83
C GLU A 49 -3.73 19.09 4.05
N LYS A 50 -5.00 18.67 3.90
CA LYS A 50 -6.03 18.80 4.94
C LYS A 50 -5.83 17.83 6.09
N HIS A 51 -5.43 16.58 5.81
CA HIS A 51 -5.38 15.52 6.79
C HIS A 51 -3.97 15.15 7.24
N LYS A 52 -2.94 15.53 6.47
CA LYS A 52 -1.51 15.26 6.76
C LYS A 52 -1.31 13.80 7.22
N PRO A 53 -1.74 12.81 6.41
CA PRO A 53 -1.73 11.42 6.82
C PRO A 53 -0.30 10.97 7.14
N GLN A 54 -0.16 10.19 8.22
CA GLN A 54 1.12 9.58 8.59
C GLN A 54 1.31 8.19 7.97
N ALA A 55 0.26 7.65 7.35
CA ALA A 55 0.29 6.38 6.67
C ALA A 55 -0.76 6.33 5.55
N TYR A 56 -0.40 5.70 4.43
CA TYR A 56 -1.29 5.20 3.39
C TYR A 56 -1.54 3.72 3.65
N LEU A 57 -2.80 3.29 3.52
CA LEU A 57 -3.18 1.90 3.75
C LEU A 57 -3.82 1.33 2.49
N GLU A 58 -3.28 0.22 2.02
CA GLU A 58 -3.81 -0.56 0.90
C GLU A 58 -4.08 -2.01 1.34
N GLY A 59 -5.04 -2.65 0.67
CA GLY A 59 -5.24 -4.08 0.81
C GLY A 59 -4.26 -4.85 -0.07
N SER A 60 -3.83 -6.05 0.34
CA SER A 60 -2.98 -6.89 -0.51
C SER A 60 -3.59 -7.19 -1.89
N GLY A 61 -4.93 -7.24 -1.99
CA GLY A 61 -5.65 -7.38 -3.25
C GLY A 61 -5.47 -6.21 -4.25
N SER A 62 -4.93 -5.07 -3.81
CA SER A 62 -4.52 -3.98 -4.71
C SER A 62 -3.23 -4.31 -5.47
N LEU A 63 -2.42 -5.25 -4.97
CA LEU A 63 -1.06 -5.55 -5.46
C LEU A 63 -0.86 -6.98 -5.97
N VAL A 64 -1.63 -7.96 -5.46
CA VAL A 64 -1.50 -9.37 -5.85
C VAL A 64 -2.87 -9.99 -6.12
N THR A 65 -2.93 -10.85 -7.13
CA THR A 65 -4.18 -11.55 -7.44
C THR A 65 -4.43 -12.69 -6.45
N TYR A 66 -5.70 -13.09 -6.28
CA TYR A 66 -6.06 -14.23 -5.43
C TYR A 66 -5.44 -15.57 -5.88
N ALA A 67 -5.06 -15.68 -7.15
CA ALA A 67 -4.47 -16.88 -7.74
C ALA A 67 -2.96 -17.01 -7.44
N GLU A 68 -2.30 -15.92 -7.04
CA GLU A 68 -0.88 -15.93 -6.75
C GLU A 68 -0.58 -16.67 -5.45
N LYS A 69 0.38 -17.60 -5.53
CA LYS A 69 0.91 -18.30 -4.37
C LYS A 69 2.16 -17.57 -3.87
N SER A 70 2.19 -17.33 -2.56
CA SER A 70 3.39 -16.81 -1.89
C SER A 70 4.57 -17.77 -2.10
N LYS A 71 5.68 -17.26 -2.65
CA LYS A 71 6.92 -18.05 -2.74
C LYS A 71 7.46 -18.30 -1.34
N PRO A 72 8.04 -19.48 -1.02
CA PRO A 72 8.66 -19.71 0.27
C PRO A 72 9.69 -18.63 0.61
N LEU A 73 9.70 -18.18 1.87
CA LEU A 73 10.75 -17.28 2.35
C LEU A 73 12.10 -18.02 2.38
N PRO A 74 13.22 -17.30 2.18
CA PRO A 74 14.54 -17.88 2.40
C PRO A 74 14.67 -18.47 3.81
N SER A 75 15.47 -19.52 3.97
CA SER A 75 15.74 -20.08 5.29
C SER A 75 16.45 -19.05 6.17
N PHE A 76 15.92 -18.85 7.38
CA PHE A 76 16.54 -17.97 8.37
C PHE A 76 17.53 -18.78 9.21
N LYS A 77 18.81 -18.37 9.22
CA LYS A 77 19.89 -19.08 9.93
C LYS A 77 20.07 -18.66 11.41
N GLY A 78 19.26 -17.72 11.91
CA GLY A 78 19.32 -17.23 13.30
C GLY A 78 18.24 -17.81 14.20
N ASP A 79 18.09 -17.25 15.41
CA ASP A 79 17.01 -17.62 16.34
C ASP A 79 15.63 -17.20 15.79
N PRO A 80 14.73 -18.14 15.46
CA PRO A 80 13.40 -17.84 14.91
C PRO A 80 12.56 -16.91 15.79
N LYS A 81 12.80 -16.85 17.10
CA LYS A 81 12.10 -15.92 18.01
C LYS A 81 12.31 -14.46 17.61
N MET A 82 13.44 -14.14 16.97
CA MET A 82 13.70 -12.79 16.49
C MET A 82 12.77 -12.35 15.35
N LEU A 83 12.18 -13.29 14.59
CA LEU A 83 11.23 -12.98 13.51
C LEU A 83 9.89 -12.47 14.03
N TYR A 84 9.58 -12.70 15.30
CA TYR A 84 8.34 -12.26 15.95
C TYR A 84 8.52 -10.99 16.78
N ARG A 85 9.70 -10.36 16.73
CA ARG A 85 9.91 -9.05 17.37
C ARG A 85 9.43 -7.95 16.44
N ASP A 86 8.39 -7.26 16.87
CA ASP A 86 7.90 -6.05 16.20
C ASP A 86 8.86 -4.89 16.47
N PHE A 87 9.90 -4.76 15.65
CA PHE A 87 10.66 -3.52 15.59
C PHE A 87 11.17 -3.25 14.18
N LEU A 88 10.99 -2.02 13.73
CA LEU A 88 11.72 -1.49 12.59
C LEU A 88 13.03 -0.86 13.11
N PRO A 89 14.16 -0.99 12.39
CA PRO A 89 15.42 -0.40 12.81
C PRO A 89 15.32 1.12 12.96
N ASP A 90 16.16 1.69 13.84
CA ASP A 90 16.25 3.15 14.05
C ASP A 90 16.49 3.92 12.75
N SER A 91 17.27 3.36 11.82
CA SER A 91 17.51 3.95 10.50
C SER A 91 16.25 4.11 9.65
N VAL A 92 15.20 3.34 9.93
CA VAL A 92 13.90 3.40 9.25
C VAL A 92 12.99 4.39 10.00
N VAL A 93 12.84 4.23 11.32
CA VAL A 93 11.88 5.04 12.11
C VAL A 93 12.35 6.47 12.40
N LYS A 94 13.67 6.72 12.40
CA LYS A 94 14.27 8.05 12.63
C LYS A 94 14.85 8.66 11.34
N ARG A 95 14.42 8.20 10.17
CA ARG A 95 14.90 8.74 8.89
C ARG A 95 14.61 10.24 8.80
N PRO A 96 15.61 11.11 8.52
CA PRO A 96 15.36 12.52 8.26
C PRO A 96 14.36 12.69 7.11
N ASN A 97 13.45 13.65 7.24
CA ASN A 97 12.37 13.90 6.26
C ASN A 97 11.40 12.71 6.06
N HIS A 98 11.21 11.87 7.09
CA HIS A 98 10.18 10.82 7.05
C HIS A 98 8.79 11.41 6.80
N ARG A 99 8.23 11.12 5.61
CA ARG A 99 6.94 11.66 5.15
C ARG A 99 5.75 10.86 5.69
N GLY A 100 5.96 9.59 6.03
CA GLY A 100 4.93 8.68 6.48
C GLY A 100 5.19 7.26 5.98
N TRP A 101 4.24 6.38 6.27
CA TRP A 101 4.30 4.97 5.91
C TRP A 101 3.43 4.67 4.69
N PHE A 102 3.86 3.71 3.88
CA PHE A 102 2.96 3.00 3.01
C PHE A 102 2.77 1.59 3.58
N CYS A 103 1.54 1.26 3.94
CA CYS A 103 1.19 0.05 4.66
C CYS A 103 0.28 -0.81 3.79
N THR A 104 0.53 -2.12 3.81
CA THR A 104 -0.36 -3.09 3.16
C THR A 104 -0.89 -4.07 4.18
N ILE A 105 -2.21 -4.27 4.20
CA ILE A 105 -2.84 -5.29 5.02
C ILE A 105 -2.77 -6.63 4.28
N ASP A 106 -1.98 -7.57 4.82
CA ASP A 106 -1.70 -8.86 4.19
C ASP A 106 -1.69 -10.00 5.22
N SER A 107 -2.89 -10.47 5.58
CA SER A 107 -3.05 -11.55 6.56
C SER A 107 -2.49 -12.90 6.11
N LYS A 108 -2.21 -13.07 4.82
CA LYS A 108 -1.73 -14.32 4.21
C LYS A 108 -0.24 -14.29 3.85
N GLY A 109 0.45 -13.17 4.07
CA GLY A 109 1.88 -13.02 3.74
C GLY A 109 2.18 -13.22 2.25
N LEU A 110 1.26 -12.79 1.37
CA LEU A 110 1.37 -12.87 -0.08
C LEU A 110 2.32 -11.81 -0.66
N ILE A 111 2.39 -10.64 -0.05
CA ILE A 111 3.16 -9.51 -0.57
C ILE A 111 4.66 -9.81 -0.46
N ARG A 112 5.35 -9.57 -1.56
CA ARG A 112 6.81 -9.53 -1.63
C ARG A 112 7.20 -8.12 -2.01
N TRP A 113 7.55 -7.33 -1.01
CA TRP A 113 7.97 -5.96 -1.19
C TRP A 113 9.26 -5.90 -2.00
N VAL A 114 9.15 -5.46 -3.26
CA VAL A 114 10.30 -5.20 -4.15
C VAL A 114 10.64 -3.71 -4.25
N TYR A 115 9.71 -2.83 -3.84
CA TYR A 115 9.89 -1.39 -3.83
C TYR A 115 10.07 -0.90 -2.39
N LYS A 116 11.14 -0.13 -2.14
CA LYS A 116 11.36 0.54 -0.84
C LYS A 116 11.07 2.04 -0.89
N GLU A 117 10.72 2.53 -2.08
CA GLU A 117 10.42 3.90 -2.44
C GLU A 117 9.57 3.90 -3.72
N PHE A 118 8.72 4.93 -3.91
CA PHE A 118 7.93 5.08 -5.12
C PHE A 118 8.81 5.62 -6.26
N PRO A 119 8.74 5.09 -7.50
CA PRO A 119 9.67 5.45 -8.59
C PRO A 119 9.61 6.90 -9.10
N SER A 120 8.66 7.71 -8.64
CA SER A 120 8.42 9.07 -9.15
C SER A 120 8.74 10.20 -8.16
N GLU A 121 9.42 9.89 -7.04
CA GLU A 121 9.80 10.89 -6.03
C GLU A 121 11.33 11.12 -5.97
N GLU A 122 11.95 11.45 -7.11
CA GLU A 122 13.21 12.22 -7.15
C GLU A 122 12.92 13.72 -7.29
#